data_AF-A0A811L5L9-F1
#
_entry.id   AF-A0A811L5L9-F1
#
_cell.length_a   1.000
_cell.length_b   1.000
_cell.length_c   1.000
_cell.angle_alpha   90.00
_cell.angle_beta   90.00
_cell.angle_gamma   90.00
#
_symmetry.space_group_name_H-M   'P 1'
#
loop_
_entity.id
_entity.type
_entity.pdbx_description
1 polymer ?
#
loop_
_entity_poly.entity_id
_entity_poly.type
_entity_poly.pdbx_seq_one_letter_code
_entity_poly.pdbx_strand_id
1 'polypeptide(L)'
;MRYQQRLALMAPRNTRSYLATVLKIGPLGFALLCVYAVTQSHLHQKAEKRHIEKVENCLLVDVDCLENLAQQKPCKGPIKCAMSGPATSKHIKTEYIMEDDPSKTYITLHGAQISKNGTMAKRVLPRFKTSVPFITVPVDDSTYLIVKRPKSLKWLNFHWPKSQFMECMNFSIVRDVTRIIPLTKVGVFDEIRRRGDKQNVTVFLIGGSLLGWYRECDIIEHTHDLDFAIQYKEYRTEFFKHLDSVYRRRFRAGRIEEGLETSYHVWGNVRADFFIMYQKNKTTEYIAGMMPWKRQVIRYYSPRITKMCSGDLHGQLVYVPCNTEAILESTYGKQWYKDVPTNSYNYAESSSNTEMGEVFSEAQWLSVWNEFNDKDEPTTEKPEGSIDENE
;
A
#
# COMPACT_ATOMS: atom_id res chain seq x y z
N MET A 1 26.05 -13.04 62.90
CA MET A 1 26.10 -11.57 62.68
C MET A 1 25.04 -11.21 61.66
N ARG A 2 24.17 -10.27 62.02
CA ARG A 2 22.88 -9.91 61.40
C ARG A 2 23.01 -9.38 59.98
N TYR A 3 22.16 -9.85 59.06
CA TYR A 3 21.49 -9.00 58.05
C TYR A 3 20.23 -9.71 57.50
N GLN A 4 19.13 -9.61 58.25
CA GLN A 4 17.77 -9.74 57.74
C GLN A 4 16.98 -8.51 58.22
N GLN A 5 15.98 -8.10 57.43
CA GLN A 5 15.02 -7.01 57.63
C GLN A 5 15.33 -5.67 56.96
N ARG A 6 14.82 -5.49 55.73
CA ARG A 6 14.25 -4.22 55.24
C ARG A 6 13.06 -4.51 54.34
N LEU A 7 11.92 -4.80 54.96
CA LEU A 7 10.59 -4.76 54.35
C LEU A 7 9.57 -4.51 55.47
N ALA A 8 9.52 -3.26 55.94
CA ALA A 8 8.42 -2.71 56.72
C ALA A 8 8.74 -1.23 56.94
N LEU A 9 8.07 -0.32 56.21
CA LEU A 9 7.81 1.06 56.62
C LEU A 9 6.99 1.77 55.54
N MET A 10 5.72 1.39 55.44
CA MET A 10 4.60 2.31 55.15
C MET A 10 3.36 1.75 55.84
N ALA A 11 3.36 1.81 57.18
CA ALA A 11 2.15 1.69 57.98
C ALA A 11 1.72 3.11 58.38
N PRO A 12 0.48 3.53 58.12
CA PRO A 12 0.03 4.84 58.56
C PRO A 12 -0.05 4.88 60.09
N ARG A 13 0.56 5.92 60.67
CA ARG A 13 0.44 6.30 62.09
C ARG A 13 -1.02 6.70 62.38
N ASN A 14 -1.88 5.74 62.75
CA ASN A 14 -3.08 5.96 63.58
C ASN A 14 -3.81 4.65 63.93
N THR A 15 -3.18 3.78 64.71
CA THR A 15 -3.81 2.53 65.18
C THR A 15 -4.68 2.68 66.43
N ARG A 16 -4.65 3.83 67.12
CA ARG A 16 -5.53 4.09 68.29
C ARG A 16 -6.94 4.56 67.94
N SER A 17 -7.17 5.07 66.72
CA SER A 17 -8.50 5.54 66.30
C SER A 17 -9.39 4.44 65.69
N TYR A 18 -8.81 3.33 65.23
CA TYR A 18 -9.59 2.27 64.57
C TYR A 18 -10.28 1.31 65.55
N LEU A 19 -9.67 1.06 66.71
CA LEU A 19 -10.25 0.18 67.75
C LEU A 19 -11.47 0.80 68.45
N ALA A 20 -11.63 2.12 68.42
CA ALA A 20 -12.78 2.80 69.02
C ALA A 20 -14.04 2.78 68.13
N THR A 21 -13.90 2.58 66.82
CA THR A 21 -15.04 2.57 65.88
C THR A 21 -15.67 1.17 65.77
N VAL A 22 -14.90 0.10 66.00
CA VAL A 22 -15.38 -1.29 65.91
C VAL A 22 -16.34 -1.65 67.06
N LEU A 23 -16.29 -0.94 68.19
CA LEU A 23 -17.17 -1.17 69.35
C LEU A 23 -18.55 -0.51 69.27
N LYS A 24 -18.85 0.29 68.24
CA LYS A 24 -20.17 0.95 68.05
C LYS A 24 -21.04 0.33 66.97
N ILE A 25 -20.48 -0.58 66.18
CA ILE A 25 -21.19 -1.27 65.11
C ILE A 25 -21.52 -2.64 65.69
N GLY A 26 -22.77 -2.87 66.10
CA GLY A 26 -23.21 -4.15 66.64
C GLY A 26 -22.89 -5.34 65.70
N PRO A 27 -23.18 -6.59 66.11
CA PRO A 27 -22.78 -7.79 65.38
C PRO A 27 -23.13 -7.80 63.88
N LEU A 28 -24.20 -7.11 63.47
CA LEU A 28 -24.60 -6.92 62.07
C LEU A 28 -23.59 -6.09 61.26
N GLY A 29 -23.03 -5.04 61.86
CA GLY A 29 -22.04 -4.17 61.22
C GLY A 29 -20.67 -4.83 61.08
N PHE A 30 -20.29 -5.67 62.04
CA PHE A 30 -19.10 -6.52 61.93
C PHE A 30 -19.26 -7.55 60.81
N ALA A 31 -20.44 -8.18 60.70
CA ALA A 31 -20.76 -9.09 59.60
C ALA A 31 -20.70 -8.40 58.23
N LEU A 32 -21.24 -7.17 58.10
CA LEU A 32 -21.16 -6.39 56.86
C LEU A 32 -19.73 -5.97 56.51
N LEU A 33 -18.90 -5.61 57.49
CA LEU A 33 -17.48 -5.34 57.29
C LEU A 33 -16.71 -6.58 56.87
N CYS A 34 -17.01 -7.74 57.46
CA CYS A 34 -16.43 -9.02 57.03
C CYS A 34 -16.86 -9.40 55.62
N VAL A 35 -18.14 -9.23 55.27
CA VAL A 35 -18.63 -9.47 53.90
C VAL A 35 -18.00 -8.48 52.92
N TYR A 36 -17.85 -7.21 53.29
CA TYR A 36 -17.17 -6.20 52.48
C TYR A 36 -15.67 -6.53 52.30
N ALA A 37 -14.97 -6.90 53.38
CA ALA A 37 -13.56 -7.28 53.31
C ALA A 37 -13.34 -8.58 52.52
N VAL A 38 -14.22 -9.57 52.67
CA VAL A 38 -14.19 -10.81 51.89
C VAL A 38 -14.53 -10.52 50.44
N THR A 39 -15.55 -9.73 50.12
CA THR A 39 -15.88 -9.36 48.73
C THR A 39 -14.78 -8.52 48.09
N GLN A 40 -14.19 -7.55 48.80
CA GLN A 40 -13.03 -6.80 48.32
C GLN A 40 -11.82 -7.70 48.14
N SER A 41 -11.53 -8.61 49.07
CA SER A 41 -10.43 -9.59 48.92
C SER A 41 -10.71 -10.56 47.77
N HIS A 42 -11.96 -10.95 47.52
CA HIS A 42 -12.36 -11.81 46.42
C HIS A 42 -12.30 -11.06 45.07
N LEU A 43 -12.65 -9.77 45.04
CA LEU A 43 -12.49 -8.87 43.89
C LEU A 43 -11.00 -8.59 43.63
N HIS A 44 -10.18 -8.47 44.67
CA HIS A 44 -8.74 -8.25 44.55
C HIS A 44 -7.99 -9.52 44.15
N GLN A 45 -8.46 -10.70 44.57
CA GLN A 45 -8.00 -12.00 44.05
C GLN A 45 -8.52 -12.29 42.64
N LYS A 46 -9.68 -11.75 42.24
CA LYS A 46 -10.18 -11.75 40.86
C LYS A 46 -9.51 -10.71 39.95
N ALA A 47 -8.64 -9.85 40.46
CA ALA A 47 -7.63 -9.21 39.63
C ALA A 47 -6.60 -10.28 39.25
N GLU A 48 -7.02 -11.21 38.39
CA GLU A 48 -6.16 -12.25 37.83
C GLU A 48 -4.89 -11.58 37.30
N LYS A 49 -3.74 -12.19 37.60
CA LYS A 49 -2.45 -11.76 37.05
C LYS A 49 -2.54 -11.82 35.53
N ARG A 50 -2.78 -10.66 34.91
CA ARG A 50 -2.78 -10.51 33.46
C ARG A 50 -1.38 -10.87 32.95
N HIS A 51 -1.30 -11.91 32.12
CA HIS A 51 -0.08 -12.33 31.48
C HIS A 51 0.21 -11.39 30.31
N ILE A 52 1.40 -10.81 30.29
CA ILE A 52 1.84 -9.93 29.20
C ILE A 52 3.05 -10.58 28.54
N GLU A 53 2.94 -10.89 27.25
CA GLU A 53 4.01 -11.46 26.43
C GLU A 53 4.42 -10.46 25.35
N LYS A 54 5.69 -10.07 25.28
CA LYS A 54 6.21 -9.19 24.23
C LYS A 54 6.85 -10.02 23.13
N VAL A 55 6.39 -9.87 21.89
CA VAL A 55 6.88 -10.61 20.72
C VAL A 55 7.38 -9.62 19.67
N GLU A 56 8.62 -9.19 19.83
CA GLU A 56 9.21 -8.06 19.08
C GLU A 56 9.41 -8.32 17.59
N ASN A 57 9.47 -9.59 17.20
CA ASN A 57 9.63 -10.02 15.82
C ASN A 57 8.30 -10.26 15.09
N CYS A 58 7.15 -10.13 15.75
CA CYS A 58 5.84 -10.19 15.10
C CYS A 58 5.41 -8.82 14.57
N LEU A 59 5.22 -8.71 13.26
CA LEU A 59 4.37 -7.70 12.62
C LEU A 59 2.95 -8.26 12.45
N LEU A 60 1.96 -7.62 13.06
CA LEU A 60 0.56 -8.03 12.95
C LEU A 60 0.05 -7.84 11.52
N VAL A 61 -0.27 -8.95 10.86
CA VAL A 61 -0.87 -8.98 9.50
C VAL A 61 -2.29 -9.56 9.51
N ASP A 62 -2.83 -9.81 10.69
CA ASP A 62 -4.17 -10.33 10.91
C ASP A 62 -5.21 -9.20 10.78
N VAL A 63 -5.84 -9.14 9.60
CA VAL A 63 -6.85 -8.12 9.28
C VAL A 63 -8.05 -8.21 10.24
N ASP A 64 -8.52 -9.42 10.54
CA ASP A 64 -9.65 -9.64 11.44
C ASP A 64 -9.33 -9.15 12.86
N CYS A 65 -8.10 -9.40 13.34
CA CYS A 65 -7.63 -8.87 14.62
C CYS A 65 -7.57 -7.33 14.60
N LEU A 66 -6.98 -6.71 13.56
CA LEU A 66 -6.90 -5.26 13.47
C LEU A 66 -8.29 -4.58 13.42
N GLU A 67 -9.27 -5.20 12.76
CA GLU A 67 -10.66 -4.76 12.76
C GLU A 67 -11.33 -4.87 14.14
N ASN A 68 -11.09 -5.97 14.86
CA ASN A 68 -11.59 -6.14 16.22
C ASN A 68 -10.99 -5.07 17.17
N LEU A 69 -9.69 -4.83 17.08
CA LEU A 69 -9.02 -3.80 17.88
C LEU A 69 -9.57 -2.40 17.61
N ALA A 70 -9.89 -2.08 16.34
CA ALA A 70 -10.54 -0.82 15.97
C ALA A 70 -11.95 -0.68 16.59
N GLN A 71 -12.62 -1.79 16.91
CA GLN A 71 -13.92 -1.84 17.58
C GLN A 71 -13.81 -2.09 19.10
N GLN A 72 -12.61 -2.00 19.68
CA GLN A 72 -12.36 -2.30 21.10
C GLN A 72 -12.77 -3.73 21.52
N LYS A 73 -12.70 -4.68 20.58
CA LYS A 73 -12.97 -6.11 20.81
C LYS A 73 -11.66 -6.90 20.90
N PRO A 74 -11.62 -8.01 21.66
CA PRO A 74 -10.45 -8.88 21.69
C PRO A 74 -10.22 -9.57 20.34
N CYS A 75 -8.95 -9.88 20.05
CA CYS A 75 -8.62 -10.67 18.88
C CYS A 75 -8.89 -12.15 19.13
N LYS A 76 -9.33 -12.86 18.08
CA LYS A 76 -9.48 -14.31 18.13
C LYS A 76 -8.10 -14.94 17.87
N GLY A 77 -7.55 -15.58 18.90
CA GLY A 77 -6.26 -16.27 18.79
C GLY A 77 -6.34 -17.60 18.01
N PRO A 78 -5.20 -18.12 17.52
CA PRO A 78 -3.90 -17.44 17.47
C PRO A 78 -3.85 -16.35 16.39
N ILE A 79 -3.23 -15.21 16.71
CA ILE A 79 -3.14 -14.06 15.79
C ILE A 79 -2.09 -14.31 14.71
N LYS A 80 -2.34 -13.85 13.48
CA LYS A 80 -1.43 -14.04 12.34
C LYS A 80 -0.34 -12.96 12.29
N CYS A 81 0.92 -13.39 12.26
CA CYS A 81 2.08 -12.52 12.22
C CYS A 81 2.94 -12.76 10.97
N ALA A 82 3.54 -11.67 10.47
CA ALA A 82 4.73 -11.70 9.66
C ALA A 82 5.96 -11.60 10.57
N MET A 83 6.83 -12.59 10.53
CA MET A 83 7.89 -12.80 11.51
C MET A 83 9.25 -12.42 10.94
N SER A 84 10.03 -11.57 11.63
CA SER A 84 11.43 -11.29 11.27
C SER A 84 12.43 -12.28 11.90
N GLY A 85 11.95 -13.35 12.54
CA GLY A 85 12.76 -14.35 13.23
C GLY A 85 11.88 -15.41 13.90
N PRO A 86 12.47 -16.42 14.55
CA PRO A 86 11.72 -17.47 15.23
C PRO A 86 10.95 -16.92 16.44
N ALA A 87 9.71 -17.38 16.66
CA ALA A 87 8.96 -17.16 17.89
C ALA A 87 8.34 -18.45 18.40
N THR A 88 8.16 -18.52 19.71
CA THR A 88 7.68 -19.71 20.43
C THR A 88 6.33 -19.47 21.13
N SER A 89 5.62 -18.37 20.82
CA SER A 89 4.32 -18.08 21.43
C SER A 89 3.22 -18.98 20.87
N LYS A 90 2.47 -19.63 21.76
CA LYS A 90 1.26 -20.40 21.40
C LYS A 90 0.09 -19.52 20.92
N HIS A 91 0.15 -18.22 21.19
CA HIS A 91 -0.90 -17.26 20.82
C HIS A 91 -0.66 -16.63 19.44
N ILE A 92 0.45 -16.98 18.79
CA ILE A 92 0.85 -16.46 17.48
C ILE A 92 0.91 -17.59 16.46
N LYS A 93 0.38 -17.31 15.28
CA LYS A 93 0.57 -18.10 14.08
C LYS A 93 1.51 -17.35 13.13
N THR A 94 2.66 -17.94 12.84
CA THR A 94 3.55 -17.44 11.79
C THR A 94 2.91 -17.69 10.43
N GLU A 95 2.43 -16.64 9.80
CA GLU A 95 1.82 -16.70 8.47
C GLU A 95 2.86 -16.38 7.38
N TYR A 96 3.74 -15.42 7.65
CA TYR A 96 4.81 -15.00 6.75
C TYR A 96 6.14 -14.87 7.48
N ILE A 97 7.24 -15.03 6.75
CA ILE A 97 8.59 -14.63 7.13
C ILE A 97 8.89 -13.30 6.43
N MET A 98 9.32 -12.32 7.21
CA MET A 98 9.56 -10.95 6.74
C MET A 98 11.04 -10.75 6.43
N GLU A 99 11.31 -10.21 5.24
CA GLU A 99 12.62 -9.82 4.75
C GLU A 99 12.62 -8.33 4.41
N ASP A 100 13.58 -7.60 4.96
CA ASP A 100 13.73 -6.16 4.79
C ASP A 100 15.08 -5.84 4.13
N ASP A 101 15.08 -5.75 2.80
CA ASP A 101 16.26 -5.40 2.00
C ASP A 101 16.35 -3.87 1.82
N PRO A 102 17.34 -3.19 2.44
CA PRO A 102 17.43 -1.73 2.45
C PRO A 102 17.61 -1.11 1.06
N SER A 103 18.01 -1.89 0.05
CA SER A 103 18.10 -1.41 -1.34
C SER A 103 16.73 -1.23 -2.00
N LYS A 104 15.66 -1.76 -1.39
CA LYS A 104 14.31 -1.79 -1.95
C LYS A 104 13.36 -0.82 -1.26
N THR A 105 12.41 -0.27 -2.00
CA THR A 105 11.36 0.61 -1.45
C THR A 105 10.21 -0.14 -0.77
N TYR A 106 10.37 -1.45 -0.56
CA TYR A 106 9.35 -2.35 -0.02
C TYR A 106 9.95 -3.42 0.90
N ILE A 107 9.09 -4.03 1.70
CA ILE A 107 9.38 -5.19 2.56
C ILE A 107 8.77 -6.43 1.91
N THR A 108 9.49 -7.54 1.92
CA THR A 108 9.01 -8.82 1.37
C THR A 108 8.47 -9.72 2.47
N LEU A 109 7.35 -10.37 2.20
CA LEU A 109 6.70 -11.35 3.07
C LEU A 109 6.63 -12.69 2.32
N HIS A 110 7.42 -13.65 2.76
CA HIS A 110 7.44 -15.03 2.23
C HIS A 110 6.49 -15.89 3.04
N GLY A 111 5.62 -16.65 2.40
CA GLY A 111 4.67 -17.52 3.08
C GLY A 111 5.42 -18.54 3.94
N ALA A 112 5.01 -18.69 5.19
CA ALA A 112 5.65 -19.61 6.13
C ALA A 112 5.40 -21.09 5.80
N GLN A 113 4.49 -21.36 4.87
CA GLN A 113 4.14 -22.69 4.39
C GLN A 113 4.30 -22.75 2.87
N ILE A 114 4.86 -23.85 2.39
CA ILE A 114 4.93 -24.15 0.96
C ILE A 114 3.55 -24.65 0.53
N SER A 115 3.00 -24.10 -0.56
CA SER A 115 1.74 -24.58 -1.10
C SER A 115 1.85 -26.04 -1.56
N LYS A 116 0.72 -26.72 -1.76
CA LYS A 116 0.70 -28.09 -2.31
C LYS A 116 1.44 -28.23 -3.66
N ASN A 117 1.60 -27.12 -4.39
CA ASN A 117 2.25 -27.06 -5.69
C ASN A 117 3.73 -26.64 -5.60
N GLY A 118 4.32 -26.62 -4.40
CA GLY A 118 5.72 -26.26 -4.21
C GLY A 118 6.00 -24.74 -4.22
N THR A 119 4.98 -23.90 -4.42
CA THR A 119 5.16 -22.43 -4.45
C THR A 119 4.93 -21.80 -3.09
N MET A 120 5.84 -20.95 -2.65
CA MET A 120 5.62 -20.10 -1.47
C MET A 120 4.84 -18.86 -1.88
N ALA A 121 3.80 -18.50 -1.11
CA ALA A 121 3.08 -17.27 -1.33
C ALA A 121 4.03 -16.08 -1.07
N LYS A 122 4.22 -15.20 -2.04
CA LYS A 122 5.07 -14.01 -1.87
C LYS A 122 4.20 -12.76 -1.88
N ARG A 123 4.38 -11.89 -0.89
CA ARG A 123 3.77 -10.57 -0.83
C ARG A 123 4.81 -9.50 -0.62
N VAL A 124 4.52 -8.29 -1.05
CA VAL A 124 5.34 -7.10 -0.78
C VAL A 124 4.46 -5.97 -0.29
N LEU A 125 4.99 -5.22 0.67
CA LEU A 125 4.33 -4.03 1.21
C LEU A 125 5.26 -2.83 1.06
N PRO A 126 4.74 -1.63 0.74
CA PRO A 126 5.57 -0.43 0.70
C PRO A 126 6.30 -0.27 2.03
N ARG A 127 7.58 0.10 1.98
CA ARG A 127 8.42 0.22 3.18
C ARG A 127 7.79 1.21 4.17
N PHE A 128 7.77 0.80 5.43
CA PHE A 128 7.36 1.63 6.56
C PHE A 128 8.27 1.37 7.76
N LYS A 129 8.36 2.34 8.67
CA LYS A 129 9.10 2.15 9.93
C LYS A 129 8.40 1.04 10.73
N THR A 130 9.06 -0.11 10.86
CA THR A 130 8.55 -1.26 11.63
C THR A 130 8.97 -1.22 13.11
N SER A 131 9.87 -0.29 13.46
CA SER A 131 10.40 -0.11 14.81
C SER A 131 9.38 0.47 15.80
N VAL A 132 8.41 1.26 15.31
CA VAL A 132 7.32 1.85 16.09
C VAL A 132 6.10 2.09 15.18
N PRO A 133 4.86 1.93 15.69
CA PRO A 133 4.49 1.64 17.08
C PRO A 133 4.26 0.14 17.36
N PHE A 134 4.45 -0.24 18.63
CA PHE A 134 3.93 -1.50 19.18
C PHE A 134 2.48 -1.33 19.64
N ILE A 135 1.72 -2.42 19.66
CA ILE A 135 0.36 -2.46 20.21
C ILE A 135 0.20 -3.58 21.20
N THR A 136 -0.65 -3.34 22.18
CA THR A 136 -1.12 -4.37 23.11
C THR A 136 -2.38 -5.01 22.55
N VAL A 137 -2.33 -6.32 22.32
CA VAL A 137 -3.40 -7.13 21.73
C VAL A 137 -3.95 -8.07 22.79
N PRO A 138 -5.18 -7.87 23.28
CA PRO A 138 -5.86 -8.88 24.08
C PRO A 138 -6.18 -10.10 23.20
N VAL A 139 -5.69 -11.28 23.59
CA VAL A 139 -5.92 -12.55 22.89
C VAL A 139 -6.86 -13.50 23.66
N ASP A 140 -7.02 -13.29 24.96
CA ASP A 140 -8.03 -13.90 25.83
C ASP A 140 -8.25 -13.02 27.08
N ASP A 141 -9.10 -13.47 28.01
CA ASP A 141 -9.49 -12.71 29.22
C ASP A 141 -8.31 -12.38 30.15
N SER A 142 -7.20 -13.12 30.03
CA SER A 142 -6.06 -13.05 30.94
C SER A 142 -4.73 -12.71 30.25
N THR A 143 -4.68 -12.76 28.91
CA THR A 143 -3.42 -12.67 28.14
C THR A 143 -3.42 -11.50 27.15
N TYR A 144 -2.32 -10.74 27.19
CA TYR A 144 -2.05 -9.62 26.30
C TYR A 144 -0.71 -9.82 25.59
N LEU A 145 -0.70 -9.62 24.27
CA LEU A 145 0.53 -9.64 23.47
C LEU A 145 0.97 -8.22 23.15
N ILE A 146 2.26 -7.94 23.20
CA ILE A 146 2.85 -6.69 22.67
C ILE A 146 3.56 -7.02 21.36
N VAL A 147 3.01 -6.56 20.24
CA VAL A 147 3.48 -6.86 18.87
C VAL A 147 3.64 -5.59 18.03
N LYS A 148 4.42 -5.64 16.94
CA LYS A 148 4.50 -4.53 15.98
C LYS A 148 3.21 -4.43 15.17
N ARG A 149 2.79 -3.22 14.82
CA ARG A 149 1.65 -2.99 13.92
C ARG A 149 2.06 -2.32 12.61
N PRO A 150 1.28 -2.48 11.53
CA PRO A 150 1.36 -1.61 10.38
C PRO A 150 1.02 -0.16 10.75
N LYS A 151 1.29 0.78 9.83
CA LYS A 151 1.01 2.22 10.02
C LYS A 151 -0.41 2.48 10.55
N SER A 152 -1.42 1.86 9.93
CA SER A 152 -2.82 1.87 10.38
C SER A 152 -3.61 0.75 9.69
N LEU A 153 -4.82 0.44 10.17
CA LEU A 153 -5.74 -0.46 9.49
C LEU A 153 -6.13 0.07 8.09
N LYS A 154 -6.39 1.39 7.97
CA LYS A 154 -6.67 2.02 6.66
C LYS A 154 -5.52 1.81 5.67
N TRP A 155 -4.28 2.00 6.13
CA TRP A 155 -3.09 1.77 5.31
C TRP A 155 -2.99 0.29 4.90
N LEU A 156 -3.15 -0.64 5.83
CA LEU A 156 -3.09 -2.07 5.52
C LEU A 156 -4.18 -2.46 4.53
N ASN A 157 -5.43 -2.04 4.74
CA ASN A 157 -6.54 -2.35 3.85
C ASN A 157 -6.36 -1.77 2.44
N PHE A 158 -5.63 -0.66 2.31
CA PHE A 158 -5.30 -0.09 1.01
C PHE A 158 -4.20 -0.89 0.28
N HIS A 159 -3.14 -1.34 0.98
CA HIS A 159 -2.00 -2.02 0.34
C HIS A 159 -2.12 -3.54 0.27
N TRP A 160 -2.71 -4.17 1.28
CA TRP A 160 -2.78 -5.63 1.40
C TRP A 160 -3.46 -6.32 0.21
N PRO A 161 -4.58 -5.81 -0.37
CA PRO A 161 -5.19 -6.42 -1.55
C PRO A 161 -4.26 -6.46 -2.77
N LYS A 162 -3.33 -5.50 -2.86
CA LYS A 162 -2.36 -5.33 -3.96
C LYS A 162 -1.02 -6.00 -3.69
N SER A 163 -0.79 -6.45 -2.47
CA SER A 163 0.52 -6.92 -2.00
C SER A 163 0.97 -8.24 -2.62
N GLN A 164 0.11 -8.98 -3.33
CA GLN A 164 0.55 -10.20 -4.00
C GLN A 164 1.68 -9.87 -4.97
N PHE A 165 2.83 -10.52 -4.78
CA PHE A 165 3.98 -10.31 -5.64
C PHE A 165 3.80 -11.05 -6.96
N MET A 166 4.15 -10.38 -8.05
CA MET A 166 4.19 -10.95 -9.39
C MET A 166 5.61 -10.76 -9.93
N GLU A 167 6.23 -11.87 -10.33
CA GLU A 167 7.52 -11.86 -11.01
C GLU A 167 7.32 -11.36 -12.46
N CYS A 168 8.30 -10.63 -12.96
CA CYS A 168 8.47 -10.38 -14.39
C CYS A 168 9.12 -11.59 -15.07
N MET A 169 9.05 -11.67 -16.39
CA MET A 169 9.52 -12.79 -17.21
C MET A 169 11.04 -12.79 -17.43
N ASN A 170 11.69 -11.65 -17.23
CA ASN A 170 13.14 -11.48 -17.34
C ASN A 170 13.74 -11.95 -18.68
N PHE A 171 13.07 -11.65 -19.79
CA PHE A 171 13.57 -11.92 -21.13
C PHE A 171 14.72 -10.98 -21.46
N SER A 172 15.82 -11.54 -21.95
CA SER A 172 16.94 -10.77 -22.48
C SER A 172 16.63 -10.34 -23.91
N ILE A 173 16.45 -9.03 -24.12
CA ILE A 173 16.23 -8.44 -25.44
C ILE A 173 17.50 -7.68 -25.82
N VAL A 174 18.23 -8.21 -26.81
CA VAL A 174 19.46 -7.59 -27.30
C VAL A 174 19.11 -6.52 -28.31
N ARG A 175 19.56 -5.29 -28.07
CA ARG A 175 19.35 -4.14 -28.94
C ARG A 175 20.67 -3.43 -29.19
N ASP A 176 20.79 -2.84 -30.38
CA ASP A 176 21.87 -1.90 -30.71
C ASP A 176 21.33 -0.47 -30.65
N VAL A 177 20.92 -0.04 -29.44
CA VAL A 177 20.36 1.28 -29.18
C VAL A 177 20.95 1.87 -27.90
N THR A 178 21.01 3.20 -27.85
CA THR A 178 21.33 3.91 -26.59
C THR A 178 20.07 4.07 -25.77
N ARG A 179 20.12 3.67 -24.49
CA ARG A 179 19.01 3.83 -23.56
C ARG A 179 18.63 5.31 -23.41
N ILE A 180 17.35 5.59 -23.64
CA ILE A 180 16.79 6.95 -23.61
C ILE A 180 16.48 7.38 -22.18
N ILE A 181 15.87 6.50 -21.37
CA ILE A 181 15.56 6.75 -19.96
C ILE A 181 16.60 6.03 -19.08
N PRO A 182 17.57 6.73 -18.46
CA PRO A 182 18.62 6.10 -17.66
C PRO A 182 18.04 5.37 -16.44
N LEU A 183 18.62 4.22 -16.07
CA LEU A 183 18.21 3.46 -14.89
C LEU A 183 18.31 4.25 -13.58
N THR A 184 19.21 5.25 -13.51
CA THR A 184 19.30 6.18 -12.38
C THR A 184 18.00 6.97 -12.14
N LYS A 185 17.07 6.97 -13.09
CA LYS A 185 15.77 7.65 -13.01
C LYS A 185 14.61 6.72 -12.63
N VAL A 186 14.85 5.41 -12.44
CA VAL A 186 13.80 4.42 -12.13
C VAL A 186 13.00 4.75 -10.87
N GLY A 187 13.59 5.50 -9.93
CA GLY A 187 12.90 5.96 -8.71
C GLY A 187 11.61 6.76 -8.96
N VAL A 188 11.43 7.33 -10.15
CA VAL A 188 10.21 8.07 -10.54
C VAL A 188 8.95 7.18 -10.49
N PHE A 189 9.08 5.88 -10.77
CA PHE A 189 7.96 4.92 -10.72
C PHE A 189 7.41 4.77 -9.30
N ASP A 190 8.29 4.55 -8.32
CA ASP A 190 7.88 4.47 -6.91
C ASP A 190 7.41 5.83 -6.39
N GLU A 191 8.04 6.93 -6.82
CA GLU A 191 7.61 8.28 -6.44
C GLU A 191 6.15 8.56 -6.88
N ILE A 192 5.83 8.30 -8.14
CA ILE A 192 4.47 8.47 -8.68
C ILE A 192 3.49 7.57 -7.93
N ARG A 193 3.84 6.29 -7.71
CA ARG A 193 3.03 5.36 -6.92
C ARG A 193 2.76 5.88 -5.51
N ARG A 194 3.79 6.37 -4.80
CA ARG A 194 3.66 6.94 -3.43
C ARG A 194 2.78 8.20 -3.42
N ARG A 195 2.86 9.04 -4.46
CA ARG A 195 1.99 10.22 -4.60
C ARG A 195 0.53 9.80 -4.76
N GLY A 196 0.27 8.76 -5.55
CA GLY A 196 -1.05 8.12 -5.64
C GLY A 196 -1.54 7.58 -4.31
N ASP A 197 -0.73 6.79 -3.62
CA ASP A 197 -1.07 6.19 -2.33
C ASP A 197 -1.50 7.24 -1.28
N LYS A 198 -0.79 8.38 -1.21
CA LYS A 198 -1.12 9.49 -0.30
C LYS A 198 -2.52 10.03 -0.52
N GLN A 199 -3.03 9.94 -1.74
CA GLN A 199 -4.37 10.37 -2.15
C GLN A 199 -5.37 9.21 -2.20
N ASN A 200 -5.00 8.01 -1.73
CA ASN A 200 -5.77 6.77 -1.84
C ASN A 200 -6.12 6.42 -3.30
N VAL A 201 -5.20 6.69 -4.22
CA VAL A 201 -5.29 6.38 -5.65
C VAL A 201 -4.29 5.28 -5.99
N THR A 202 -4.75 4.18 -6.58
CA THR A 202 -3.86 3.14 -7.11
C THR A 202 -3.40 3.53 -8.50
N VAL A 203 -2.16 4.01 -8.61
CA VAL A 203 -1.49 4.26 -9.90
C VAL A 203 -0.74 2.99 -10.29
N PHE A 204 -1.05 2.41 -11.45
CA PHE A 204 -0.46 1.15 -11.92
C PHE A 204 0.07 1.27 -13.34
N LEU A 205 0.99 0.38 -13.72
CA LEU A 205 1.62 0.40 -15.05
C LEU A 205 0.63 -0.07 -16.12
N ILE A 206 0.67 0.59 -17.28
CA ILE A 206 0.01 0.16 -18.51
C ILE A 206 0.98 0.33 -19.70
N GLY A 207 0.54 0.03 -20.92
CA GLY A 207 1.27 0.38 -22.15
C GLY A 207 2.70 -0.16 -22.18
N GLY A 208 3.62 0.66 -22.71
CA GLY A 208 5.02 0.30 -22.88
C GLY A 208 5.73 0.10 -21.55
N SER A 209 5.29 0.80 -20.50
CA SER A 209 5.81 0.64 -19.14
C SER A 209 5.46 -0.71 -18.52
N LEU A 210 4.22 -1.19 -18.69
CA LEU A 210 3.82 -2.53 -18.26
C LEU A 210 4.53 -3.61 -19.08
N LEU A 211 4.66 -3.40 -20.39
CA LEU A 211 5.35 -4.33 -21.29
C LEU A 211 6.82 -4.48 -20.91
N GLY A 212 7.55 -3.36 -20.76
CA GLY A 212 8.96 -3.37 -20.34
C GLY A 212 9.14 -4.10 -19.02
N TRP A 213 8.36 -3.71 -18.01
CA TRP A 213 8.45 -4.34 -16.68
C TRP A 213 8.18 -5.85 -16.78
N TYR A 214 7.08 -6.27 -17.41
CA TYR A 214 6.69 -7.66 -17.43
C TYR A 214 7.62 -8.52 -18.28
N ARG A 215 8.04 -8.02 -19.44
CA ARG A 215 8.87 -8.76 -20.39
C ARG A 215 10.33 -8.81 -19.95
N GLU A 216 10.90 -7.67 -19.55
CA GLU A 216 12.35 -7.48 -19.44
C GLU A 216 12.80 -7.20 -18.00
N CYS A 217 11.86 -7.09 -17.05
CA CYS A 217 12.15 -6.59 -15.71
C CYS A 217 12.76 -5.17 -15.72
N ASP A 218 12.49 -4.40 -16.77
CA ASP A 218 13.20 -3.16 -17.07
C ASP A 218 12.29 -2.13 -17.78
N ILE A 219 12.79 -0.92 -17.99
CA ILE A 219 12.22 0.06 -18.90
C ILE A 219 12.73 -0.28 -20.31
N ILE A 220 11.85 -0.34 -21.31
CA ILE A 220 12.23 -0.57 -22.71
C ILE A 220 13.23 0.50 -23.13
N GLU A 221 14.40 0.10 -23.61
CA GLU A 221 15.56 1.00 -23.74
C GLU A 221 15.32 2.19 -24.67
N HIS A 222 14.52 1.98 -25.72
CA HIS A 222 14.19 3.00 -26.72
C HIS A 222 12.84 3.71 -26.46
N THR A 223 12.23 3.57 -25.28
CA THR A 223 10.99 4.30 -24.95
C THR A 223 11.27 5.75 -24.57
N HIS A 224 10.33 6.64 -24.89
CA HIS A 224 10.43 8.07 -24.63
C HIS A 224 9.55 8.54 -23.46
N ASP A 225 8.60 7.71 -23.03
CA ASP A 225 7.60 8.02 -22.03
C ASP A 225 7.29 6.84 -21.12
N LEU A 226 6.59 7.16 -20.05
CA LEU A 226 6.12 6.28 -18.99
C LEU A 226 4.60 6.27 -18.99
N ASP A 227 4.00 5.09 -18.93
CA ASP A 227 2.56 4.90 -19.05
C ASP A 227 1.97 4.42 -17.72
N PHE A 228 1.07 5.21 -17.17
CA PHE A 228 0.34 4.89 -15.95
C PHE A 228 -1.16 4.92 -16.18
N ALA A 229 -1.89 4.11 -15.42
CA ALA A 229 -3.34 4.15 -15.40
C ALA A 229 -3.89 4.25 -13.97
N ILE A 230 -5.10 4.81 -13.89
CA ILE A 230 -5.92 4.88 -12.69
C ILE A 230 -7.32 4.39 -13.05
N GLN A 231 -7.90 3.54 -12.21
CA GLN A 231 -9.29 3.13 -12.36
C GLN A 231 -10.21 4.34 -12.16
N TYR A 232 -11.19 4.56 -13.04
CA TYR A 232 -12.08 5.73 -12.98
C TYR A 232 -12.74 5.93 -11.60
N LYS A 233 -13.13 4.84 -10.92
CA LYS A 233 -13.69 4.87 -9.55
C LYS A 233 -12.73 5.46 -8.50
N GLU A 234 -11.43 5.38 -8.76
CA GLU A 234 -10.35 5.91 -7.93
C GLU A 234 -9.86 7.28 -8.43
N TYR A 235 -10.46 7.86 -9.48
CA TYR A 235 -10.13 9.20 -9.92
C TYR A 235 -10.34 10.21 -8.78
N ARG A 236 -9.34 11.04 -8.52
CA ARG A 236 -9.37 12.12 -7.54
C ARG A 236 -8.72 13.35 -8.14
N THR A 237 -9.47 14.45 -8.23
CA THR A 237 -8.92 15.73 -8.71
C THR A 237 -7.71 16.19 -7.88
N GLU A 238 -7.72 15.92 -6.57
CA GLU A 238 -6.59 16.26 -5.68
C GLU A 238 -5.28 15.54 -6.03
N PHE A 239 -5.35 14.34 -6.62
CA PHE A 239 -4.14 13.67 -7.10
C PHE A 239 -3.52 14.43 -8.28
N PHE A 240 -4.32 14.85 -9.26
CA PHE A 240 -3.82 15.59 -10.41
C PHE A 240 -3.37 17.02 -10.04
N LYS A 241 -4.06 17.70 -9.11
CA LYS A 241 -3.57 18.97 -8.53
C LYS A 241 -2.22 18.81 -7.85
N HIS A 242 -2.01 17.70 -7.15
CA HIS A 242 -0.72 17.39 -6.53
C HIS A 242 0.36 17.02 -7.55
N LEU A 243 0.00 16.47 -8.71
CA LEU A 243 0.95 16.31 -9.80
C LEU A 243 1.30 17.66 -10.43
N ASP A 244 0.33 18.56 -10.60
CA ASP A 244 0.57 19.91 -11.13
C ASP A 244 1.53 20.74 -10.28
N SER A 245 1.53 20.55 -8.96
CA SER A 245 2.44 21.26 -8.05
C SER A 245 3.89 20.72 -8.08
N VAL A 246 4.12 19.60 -8.75
CA VAL A 246 5.40 18.87 -8.73
C VAL A 246 6.01 18.76 -10.11
N TYR A 247 5.16 18.51 -11.11
CA TYR A 247 5.55 18.27 -12.48
C TYR A 247 4.87 19.27 -13.40
N ARG A 248 5.59 19.66 -14.43
CA ARG A 248 5.02 20.49 -15.48
C ARG A 248 4.10 19.64 -16.35
N ARG A 249 2.81 19.98 -16.36
CA ARG A 249 1.85 19.36 -17.27
C ARG A 249 2.22 19.69 -18.72
N ARG A 250 2.17 18.72 -19.61
CA ARG A 250 2.38 18.89 -21.06
C ARG A 250 1.06 19.07 -21.79
N PHE A 251 0.10 18.20 -21.51
CA PHE A 251 -1.26 18.32 -22.02
C PHE A 251 -2.27 17.64 -21.10
N ARG A 252 -3.54 18.02 -21.26
CA ARG A 252 -4.71 17.33 -20.74
C ARG A 252 -5.71 17.14 -21.87
N ALA A 253 -6.08 15.89 -22.11
CA ALA A 253 -6.93 15.49 -23.21
C ALA A 253 -8.18 14.75 -22.69
N GLY A 254 -9.32 14.95 -23.35
CA GLY A 254 -10.57 14.24 -23.06
C GLY A 254 -11.41 14.78 -21.91
N ARG A 255 -12.52 14.08 -21.67
CA ARG A 255 -13.52 14.40 -20.65
C ARG A 255 -13.28 13.49 -19.43
N ILE A 256 -13.65 13.95 -18.22
CA ILE A 256 -13.42 13.14 -17.01
C ILE A 256 -14.22 11.83 -17.09
N GLU A 257 -15.42 11.91 -17.63
CA GLU A 257 -16.36 10.81 -17.79
C GLU A 257 -15.94 9.83 -18.88
N GLU A 258 -15.09 10.27 -19.81
CA GLU A 258 -14.65 9.47 -20.94
C GLU A 258 -13.34 9.98 -21.56
N GLY A 259 -12.36 9.09 -21.58
CA GLY A 259 -11.12 9.27 -22.34
C GLY A 259 -10.19 10.35 -21.81
N LEU A 260 -10.19 10.60 -20.49
CA LEU A 260 -9.23 11.48 -19.86
C LEU A 260 -7.82 10.90 -19.92
N GLU A 261 -6.90 11.71 -20.44
CA GLU A 261 -5.47 11.50 -20.43
C GLU A 261 -4.79 12.80 -19.95
N THR A 262 -3.77 12.67 -19.11
CA THR A 262 -2.95 13.82 -18.71
C THR A 262 -1.47 13.45 -18.75
N SER A 263 -0.68 14.26 -19.45
CA SER A 263 0.75 14.05 -19.63
C SER A 263 1.55 15.07 -18.83
N TYR A 264 2.64 14.61 -18.21
CA TYR A 264 3.55 15.45 -17.41
C TYR A 264 5.00 15.25 -17.83
N HIS A 265 5.77 16.33 -17.88
CA HIS A 265 7.23 16.25 -17.94
C HIS A 265 7.78 15.87 -16.57
N VAL A 266 8.32 14.66 -16.46
CA VAL A 266 8.86 14.14 -15.20
C VAL A 266 10.37 14.26 -15.12
N TRP A 267 11.06 14.29 -16.26
CA TRP A 267 12.50 14.54 -16.33
C TRP A 267 12.95 14.91 -17.75
N GLY A 268 13.48 16.13 -17.93
CA GLY A 268 13.87 16.61 -19.26
C GLY A 268 12.72 16.49 -20.27
N ASN A 269 12.95 15.75 -21.35
CA ASN A 269 11.94 15.47 -22.38
C ASN A 269 11.12 14.19 -22.12
N VAL A 270 11.41 13.45 -21.04
CA VAL A 270 10.65 12.24 -20.67
C VAL A 270 9.31 12.63 -20.08
N ARG A 271 8.26 12.02 -20.62
CA ARG A 271 6.88 12.24 -20.21
C ARG A 271 6.37 11.07 -19.37
N ALA A 272 5.43 11.36 -18.48
CA ALA A 272 4.59 10.37 -17.84
C ALA A 272 3.14 10.65 -18.21
N ASP A 273 2.53 9.69 -18.90
CA ASP A 273 1.16 9.77 -19.40
C ASP A 273 0.25 8.99 -18.45
N PHE A 274 -0.77 9.68 -17.94
CA PHE A 274 -1.74 9.15 -16.99
C PHE A 274 -3.08 8.97 -17.69
N PHE A 275 -3.46 7.71 -17.90
CA PHE A 275 -4.73 7.33 -18.48
C PHE A 275 -5.76 7.03 -17.40
N ILE A 276 -7.01 7.41 -17.65
CA ILE A 276 -8.13 6.91 -16.85
C ILE A 276 -8.71 5.66 -17.50
N MET A 277 -8.84 4.61 -16.71
CA MET A 277 -9.41 3.34 -17.13
C MET A 277 -10.89 3.26 -16.79
N TYR A 278 -11.71 3.08 -17.82
CA TYR A 278 -13.15 3.07 -17.75
C TYR A 278 -13.70 1.66 -17.95
N GLN A 279 -14.81 1.36 -17.29
CA GLN A 279 -15.50 0.09 -17.49
C GLN A 279 -16.44 0.18 -18.69
N LYS A 280 -16.24 -0.69 -19.69
CA LYS A 280 -17.19 -0.85 -20.81
C LYS A 280 -18.33 -1.79 -20.43
N ASN A 281 -18.00 -2.94 -19.84
CA ASN A 281 -18.95 -3.97 -19.40
C ASN A 281 -18.34 -4.84 -18.28
N LYS A 282 -18.95 -5.99 -17.95
CA LYS A 282 -18.48 -6.86 -16.86
C LYS A 282 -17.09 -7.48 -17.09
N THR A 283 -16.63 -7.59 -18.34
CA THR A 283 -15.42 -8.31 -18.75
C THR A 283 -14.40 -7.43 -19.46
N THR A 284 -14.77 -6.22 -19.86
CA THR A 284 -13.96 -5.33 -20.70
C THR A 284 -13.86 -3.94 -20.08
N GLU A 285 -12.65 -3.41 -20.07
CA GLU A 285 -12.31 -2.05 -19.68
C GLU A 285 -11.59 -1.36 -20.85
N TYR A 286 -11.44 -0.05 -20.80
CA TYR A 286 -10.68 0.68 -21.80
C TYR A 286 -10.00 1.92 -21.22
N ILE A 287 -8.88 2.29 -21.83
CA ILE A 287 -8.34 3.66 -21.77
C ILE A 287 -8.62 4.34 -23.10
N ALA A 288 -8.50 5.66 -23.16
CA ALA A 288 -8.55 6.37 -24.44
C ALA A 288 -7.37 7.33 -24.56
N GLY A 289 -6.90 7.48 -25.80
CA GLY A 289 -6.02 8.56 -26.20
C GLY A 289 -6.71 9.44 -27.23
N MET A 290 -6.00 10.46 -27.69
CA MET A 290 -6.47 11.34 -28.77
C MET A 290 -5.55 11.28 -29.99
N MET A 291 -6.13 11.50 -31.16
CA MET A 291 -5.41 11.77 -32.40
C MET A 291 -5.57 13.25 -32.76
N PRO A 292 -4.62 14.12 -32.38
CA PRO A 292 -4.76 15.56 -32.59
C PRO A 292 -4.97 15.95 -34.05
N TRP A 293 -4.29 15.27 -34.99
CA TRP A 293 -4.41 15.54 -36.43
C TRP A 293 -5.78 15.19 -37.02
N LYS A 294 -6.58 14.36 -36.33
CA LYS A 294 -7.96 14.01 -36.71
C LYS A 294 -9.01 14.62 -35.79
N ARG A 295 -8.59 15.26 -34.69
CA ARG A 295 -9.46 15.68 -33.58
C ARG A 295 -10.40 14.56 -33.15
N GLN A 296 -9.86 13.35 -32.98
CA GLN A 296 -10.66 12.15 -32.79
C GLN A 296 -10.16 11.32 -31.60
N VAL A 297 -11.10 10.74 -30.85
CA VAL A 297 -10.81 9.79 -29.77
C VAL A 297 -10.40 8.45 -30.35
N ILE A 298 -9.42 7.79 -29.73
CA ILE A 298 -9.11 6.38 -29.94
C ILE A 298 -9.19 5.63 -28.61
N ARG A 299 -9.98 4.55 -28.57
CA ARG A 299 -10.17 3.73 -27.36
C ARG A 299 -9.37 2.44 -27.48
N TYR A 300 -8.71 2.03 -26.40
CA TYR A 300 -7.94 0.78 -26.29
C TYR A 300 -8.63 -0.15 -25.32
N TYR A 301 -9.19 -1.25 -25.81
CA TYR A 301 -9.92 -2.20 -24.98
C TYR A 301 -9.00 -3.26 -24.39
N SER A 302 -9.18 -3.56 -23.11
CA SER A 302 -8.47 -4.63 -22.42
C SER A 302 -9.42 -5.54 -21.65
N PRO A 303 -9.02 -6.79 -21.35
CA PRO A 303 -9.69 -7.60 -20.35
C PRO A 303 -9.77 -6.83 -19.03
N ARG A 304 -10.90 -6.96 -18.34
CA ARG A 304 -11.14 -6.28 -17.07
C ARG A 304 -10.09 -6.66 -16.04
N ILE A 305 -9.60 -5.65 -15.32
CA ILE A 305 -8.68 -5.86 -14.24
C ILE A 305 -9.46 -6.12 -12.94
N THR A 306 -9.49 -7.39 -12.53
CA THR A 306 -10.18 -7.80 -11.30
C THR A 306 -9.33 -7.65 -10.05
N LYS A 307 -8.01 -7.66 -10.21
CA LYS A 307 -7.04 -7.61 -9.11
C LYS A 307 -5.76 -6.88 -9.50
N MET A 308 -5.23 -6.12 -8.55
CA MET A 308 -3.91 -5.52 -8.61
C MET A 308 -2.89 -6.41 -7.90
N CYS A 309 -1.70 -6.48 -8.46
CA CYS A 309 -0.52 -7.12 -7.93
C CYS A 309 0.59 -6.08 -7.77
N SER A 310 1.69 -6.48 -7.14
CA SER A 310 2.89 -5.65 -6.97
C SER A 310 4.08 -6.33 -7.64
N GLY A 311 4.94 -5.53 -8.28
CA GLY A 311 6.17 -5.98 -8.92
C GLY A 311 7.39 -5.23 -8.38
N ASP A 312 8.56 -5.76 -8.69
CA ASP A 312 9.86 -5.08 -8.54
C ASP A 312 10.29 -4.51 -9.90
N LEU A 313 10.73 -3.25 -9.91
CA LEU A 313 11.43 -2.64 -11.03
C LEU A 313 12.72 -2.01 -10.49
N HIS A 314 13.84 -2.73 -10.57
CA HIS A 314 15.14 -2.30 -10.03
C HIS A 314 15.05 -1.84 -8.56
N GLY A 315 14.40 -2.63 -7.71
CA GLY A 315 14.21 -2.32 -6.29
C GLY A 315 13.08 -1.31 -5.99
N GLN A 316 12.41 -0.79 -7.03
CA GLN A 316 11.25 0.08 -6.89
C GLN A 316 9.96 -0.74 -6.87
N LEU A 317 9.10 -0.50 -5.89
CA LEU A 317 7.76 -1.07 -5.86
C LEU A 317 6.87 -0.44 -6.92
N VAL A 318 6.28 -1.26 -7.79
CA VAL A 318 5.27 -0.86 -8.78
C VAL A 318 3.98 -1.65 -8.60
N TYR A 319 2.84 -1.04 -8.94
CA TYR A 319 1.58 -1.79 -9.05
C TYR A 319 1.31 -2.16 -10.49
N VAL A 320 0.78 -3.37 -10.67
CA VAL A 320 0.59 -3.99 -11.98
C VAL A 320 -0.72 -4.82 -11.97
N PRO A 321 -1.42 -4.96 -13.10
CA PRO A 321 -2.58 -5.84 -13.17
C PRO A 321 -2.20 -7.30 -12.94
N CYS A 322 -2.88 -8.06 -12.09
CA CYS A 322 -2.52 -9.48 -11.91
C CYS A 322 -2.72 -10.33 -13.18
N ASN A 323 -3.57 -9.88 -14.12
CA ASN A 323 -3.77 -10.48 -15.44
C ASN A 323 -2.92 -9.78 -16.52
N THR A 324 -1.68 -9.43 -16.20
CA THR A 324 -0.78 -8.64 -17.08
C THR A 324 -0.66 -9.24 -18.48
N GLU A 325 -0.38 -10.55 -18.60
CA GLU A 325 -0.21 -11.20 -19.91
C GLU A 325 -1.45 -11.02 -20.81
N ALA A 326 -2.66 -11.19 -20.28
CA ALA A 326 -3.89 -11.02 -21.05
C ALA A 326 -4.09 -9.58 -21.53
N ILE A 327 -3.66 -8.59 -20.73
CA ILE A 327 -3.71 -7.17 -21.11
C ILE A 327 -2.69 -6.88 -22.20
N LEU A 328 -1.47 -7.38 -22.06
CA LEU A 328 -0.41 -7.22 -23.06
C LEU A 328 -0.78 -7.91 -24.36
N GLU A 329 -1.29 -9.14 -24.32
CA GLU A 329 -1.77 -9.86 -25.51
C GLU A 329 -2.91 -9.10 -26.21
N SER A 330 -3.82 -8.48 -25.44
CA SER A 330 -4.88 -7.67 -26.06
C SER A 330 -4.33 -6.44 -26.80
N THR A 331 -3.25 -5.84 -26.30
CA THR A 331 -2.68 -4.60 -26.83
C THR A 331 -1.67 -4.84 -27.95
N TYR A 332 -0.76 -5.80 -27.76
CA TYR A 332 0.39 -6.07 -28.63
C TYR A 332 0.26 -7.39 -29.40
N GLY A 333 -0.83 -8.14 -29.20
CA GLY A 333 -1.06 -9.44 -29.82
C GLY A 333 -0.25 -10.58 -29.18
N LYS A 334 -0.40 -11.79 -29.73
CA LYS A 334 0.27 -13.02 -29.26
C LYS A 334 1.79 -12.98 -29.28
N GLN A 335 2.38 -12.02 -29.99
CA GLN A 335 3.82 -11.85 -30.12
C GLN A 335 4.34 -10.67 -29.29
N TRP A 336 3.64 -10.27 -28.23
CA TRP A 336 4.04 -9.20 -27.31
C TRP A 336 5.47 -9.37 -26.75
N TYR A 337 5.96 -10.60 -26.67
CA TYR A 337 7.32 -10.92 -26.22
C TYR A 337 8.42 -10.55 -27.23
N LYS A 338 8.08 -10.26 -28.49
CA LYS A 338 9.03 -9.81 -29.50
C LYS A 338 9.27 -8.32 -29.38
N ASP A 339 10.50 -7.91 -29.66
CA ASP A 339 10.82 -6.50 -29.70
C ASP A 339 10.23 -5.81 -30.93
N VAL A 340 9.76 -4.58 -30.73
CA VAL A 340 9.26 -3.70 -31.78
C VAL A 340 9.87 -2.33 -31.53
N PRO A 341 10.78 -1.85 -32.41
CA PRO A 341 11.39 -0.55 -32.25
C PRO A 341 10.34 0.57 -32.09
N THR A 342 10.51 1.47 -31.12
CA THR A 342 9.52 2.54 -30.85
C THR A 342 9.25 3.41 -32.08
N ASN A 343 10.26 3.67 -32.92
CA ASN A 343 10.09 4.43 -34.16
C ASN A 343 9.23 3.73 -35.23
N SER A 344 9.00 2.42 -35.10
CA SER A 344 8.14 1.62 -35.97
C SER A 344 6.76 1.34 -35.38
N TYR A 345 6.54 1.72 -34.11
CA TYR A 345 5.28 1.52 -33.41
C TYR A 345 4.36 2.73 -33.59
N ASN A 346 3.20 2.52 -34.20
CA ASN A 346 2.16 3.53 -34.30
C ASN A 346 1.03 3.19 -33.32
N TYR A 347 0.87 4.00 -32.27
CA TYR A 347 -0.15 3.78 -31.24
C TYR A 347 -1.59 3.70 -31.77
N ALA A 348 -1.86 4.26 -32.96
CA ALA A 348 -3.19 4.27 -33.56
C ALA A 348 -3.45 3.12 -34.54
N GLU A 349 -2.39 2.43 -34.99
CA GLU A 349 -2.48 1.45 -36.08
C GLU A 349 -1.86 0.09 -35.73
N SER A 350 -0.86 0.06 -34.83
CA SER A 350 -0.15 -1.14 -34.44
C SER A 350 -0.91 -1.98 -33.40
N SER A 351 -1.80 -1.36 -32.62
CA SER A 351 -2.59 -2.04 -31.61
C SER A 351 -3.86 -2.64 -32.20
N SER A 352 -4.10 -3.94 -31.97
CA SER A 352 -5.29 -4.64 -32.49
C SER A 352 -6.56 -4.40 -31.68
N ASN A 353 -6.46 -3.80 -30.49
CA ASN A 353 -7.59 -3.55 -29.57
C ASN A 353 -8.15 -2.13 -29.65
N THR A 354 -7.93 -1.42 -30.76
CA THR A 354 -8.35 -0.04 -30.92
C THR A 354 -9.73 0.08 -31.55
N GLU A 355 -10.51 1.05 -31.08
CA GLU A 355 -11.75 1.49 -31.72
C GLU A 355 -11.76 3.01 -31.87
N MET A 356 -12.11 3.48 -33.07
CA MET A 356 -12.23 4.90 -33.35
C MET A 356 -13.51 5.47 -32.71
N GLY A 357 -13.36 6.55 -31.97
CA GLY A 357 -14.45 7.22 -31.25
C GLY A 357 -14.94 8.49 -31.94
N GLU A 358 -15.49 9.38 -31.11
CA GLU A 358 -16.04 10.68 -31.50
C GLU A 358 -14.99 11.51 -32.26
N VAL A 359 -15.40 12.10 -33.38
CA VAL A 359 -14.66 13.16 -34.07
C VAL A 359 -15.20 14.49 -33.58
N PHE A 360 -14.33 15.32 -33.03
CA PHE A 360 -14.69 16.62 -32.50
C PHE A 360 -14.69 17.68 -33.60
N SER A 361 -15.69 18.55 -33.57
CA SER A 361 -15.59 19.87 -34.22
C SER A 361 -14.47 20.69 -33.59
N GLU A 362 -14.08 21.78 -34.25
CA GLU A 362 -13.03 22.66 -33.73
C GLU A 362 -13.34 23.23 -32.35
N ALA A 363 -14.57 23.70 -32.15
CA ALA A 363 -15.01 24.24 -30.87
C ALA A 363 -15.01 23.18 -29.77
N GLN A 364 -15.44 21.95 -30.08
CA GLN A 364 -15.39 20.85 -29.12
C GLN A 364 -13.93 20.47 -28.80
N TRP A 365 -13.06 20.43 -29.80
CA TRP A 365 -11.64 20.09 -29.64
C TRP A 365 -10.94 21.03 -28.64
N LEU A 366 -11.17 22.34 -28.77
CA LEU A 366 -10.65 23.35 -27.84
C LEU A 366 -11.13 23.13 -26.40
N SER A 367 -12.28 22.49 -26.18
CA SER A 367 -12.77 22.19 -24.83
C SER A 367 -12.17 20.91 -24.23
N VAL A 368 -11.70 19.97 -25.06
CA VAL A 368 -11.21 18.66 -24.61
C VAL A 368 -9.69 18.50 -24.77
N TRP A 369 -9.01 19.38 -25.48
CA TRP A 369 -7.56 19.33 -25.70
C TRP A 369 -6.90 20.60 -25.20
N ASN A 370 -6.10 20.48 -24.15
CA ASN A 370 -5.39 21.60 -23.54
C ASN A 370 -3.90 21.29 -23.54
N GLU A 371 -3.11 22.08 -24.27
CA GLU A 371 -1.65 22.02 -24.23
C GLU A 371 -1.09 23.13 -23.36
N PHE A 372 -0.04 22.82 -22.62
CA PHE A 372 0.62 23.75 -21.71
C PHE A 372 2.04 23.98 -22.23
N ASN A 373 2.44 25.25 -22.36
CA ASN A 373 3.71 25.63 -22.96
C ASN A 373 4.85 25.58 -21.91
N ASP A 374 6.09 25.56 -22.39
CA ASP A 374 7.30 25.45 -21.54
C ASP A 374 7.52 26.62 -20.57
N LYS A 375 6.74 27.71 -20.67
CA LYS A 375 6.88 28.90 -19.80
C LYS A 375 6.06 28.83 -18.51
N ASP A 376 5.20 27.82 -18.36
CA ASP A 376 4.39 27.62 -17.17
C ASP A 376 5.14 26.68 -16.21
N GLU A 377 6.25 27.15 -15.65
CA GLU A 377 6.92 26.42 -14.57
C GLU A 377 6.03 26.40 -13.32
N PRO A 378 5.92 25.25 -12.63
CA PRO A 378 5.28 25.22 -11.32
C PRO A 378 6.03 26.20 -10.40
N THR A 379 5.33 27.19 -9.86
CA THR A 379 5.89 28.07 -8.82
C THR A 379 6.34 27.19 -7.67
N THR A 380 7.66 27.05 -7.49
CA THR A 380 8.25 26.39 -6.34
C THR A 380 8.01 27.26 -5.11
N GLU A 381 6.78 27.25 -4.58
CA GLU A 381 6.62 27.53 -3.16
C GLU A 381 7.31 26.39 -2.43
N LYS A 382 8.43 26.71 -1.77
CA LYS A 382 9.07 25.82 -0.81
C LYS A 382 7.98 25.25 0.09
N PRO A 383 7.98 23.94 0.38
CA PRO A 383 7.11 23.43 1.41
C PRO A 383 7.48 24.09 2.74
N GLU A 384 6.68 25.05 3.19
CA GLU A 384 6.62 25.39 4.60
C GLU A 384 6.20 24.13 5.36
N GLY A 385 7.06 23.67 6.26
CA GLY A 385 6.79 22.50 7.10
C GLY A 385 7.81 21.38 6.92
N SER A 386 9.08 21.66 7.24
CA SER A 386 9.88 20.67 7.96
C SER A 386 9.18 20.42 9.30
N ILE A 387 8.30 19.41 9.34
CA ILE A 387 7.76 18.93 10.60
C ILE A 387 8.84 18.01 11.19
N ASP A 388 9.37 18.44 12.32
CA ASP A 388 10.25 17.68 13.19
C ASP A 388 9.76 16.25 13.35
N GLU A 389 10.67 15.29 13.15
CA GLU A 389 10.49 13.92 13.62
C GLU A 389 10.58 13.92 15.15
N ASN A 390 9.48 14.27 15.83
CA ASN A 390 9.20 13.93 17.22
C ASN A 390 7.70 14.12 17.51
N GLU A 391 6.89 13.12 17.14
CA GLU A 391 5.76 12.59 17.93
C GLU A 391 5.16 11.32 17.31
#